data_AF-A0A9E6D4X8-F1
#
_entry.id   AF-A0A9E6D4X8-F1
#
_cell.length_a   1.000
_cell.length_b   1.000
_cell.length_c   1.000
_cell.angle_alpha   90.00
_cell.angle_beta   90.00
_cell.angle_gamma   90.00
#
_symmetry.space_group_name_H-M   'P 1'
#
loop_
_entity.id
_entity.type
_entity.pdbx_description
1 polymer ?
#
loop_
_entity_poly.entity_id
_entity_poly.type
_entity_poly.pdbx_seq_one_letter_code
_entity_poly.pdbx_strand_id
1 'polypeptide(L)'
;MKAKLFLLTLFIGLISYAQIPTTDLEGEYKFTSGSLNDTFGTNHFTQTGSALTQITDSDGVSTDAVSLNGDHLTRSTFSSSNLSLSFWVKTSTNDTTKRTIIDQTNRTSDADNLSGDGYYAYLKDGKVGVAANYYYWYNTNISYTDYSGFSNTEGTTDVSDDKWHHVVFTAEYSTYYVTNQPYVQYTYKVYIDGELEDTNVVSNGTIGNAAGVGTRITPPVSITVANGKNANLVNRYQDGIDNIRYYTNAISETEVTQLFNEFTCFPQGLSVSNIANTSADVSWSSSSTGTTLRYVQFGFPFSAGTDITNISGNTQAISGLTANTSYDVYVQGNCNGNTTEWTLGVNFTTLSGNTIYVNHAAVGANDGSTWRDAYTSLEDGLAAATSNNMVWVAQGTYIPTTINPNPRKATFNVLTGTKVYGGFFGGEAT
;
A
#
# COMPACT_ATOMS: atom_id res chain seq x y z
N MET A 1 -1.34 -60.13 21.51
CA MET A 1 -1.36 -59.00 20.57
C MET A 1 -2.30 -57.94 21.12
N LYS A 2 -1.79 -56.82 21.65
CA LYS A 2 -2.60 -55.69 22.14
C LYS A 2 -2.50 -54.58 21.10
N ALA A 3 -3.57 -54.36 20.33
CA ALA A 3 -3.65 -53.26 19.38
C ALA A 3 -3.86 -51.96 20.17
N LYS A 4 -2.89 -51.04 20.11
CA LYS A 4 -3.04 -49.68 20.63
C LYS A 4 -3.82 -48.87 19.59
N LEU A 5 -5.03 -48.46 19.96
CA LEU A 5 -5.84 -47.51 19.21
C LEU A 5 -5.22 -46.12 19.40
N PHE A 6 -4.56 -45.59 18.36
CA PHE A 6 -4.08 -44.21 18.35
C PHE A 6 -5.26 -43.31 17.97
N LEU A 7 -5.83 -42.63 18.96
CA LEU A 7 -6.84 -41.59 18.75
C LEU A 7 -6.11 -40.34 18.24
N LEU A 8 -6.15 -40.12 16.93
CA LEU A 8 -5.66 -38.90 16.31
C LEU A 8 -6.72 -37.81 16.53
N THR A 9 -6.55 -37.01 17.57
CA THR A 9 -7.34 -35.78 17.79
C THR A 9 -6.97 -34.77 16.71
N LEU A 10 -7.86 -34.63 15.72
CA LEU A 10 -7.81 -33.57 14.72
C LEU A 10 -8.08 -32.24 15.43
N PHE A 11 -7.02 -31.50 15.78
CA PHE A 11 -7.11 -30.08 16.09
C PHE A 11 -7.48 -29.36 14.79
N ILE A 12 -8.77 -29.15 14.55
CA ILE A 12 -9.22 -28.12 13.61
C ILE A 12 -8.95 -26.80 14.32
N GLY A 13 -7.74 -26.29 14.15
CA GLY A 13 -7.47 -24.88 14.41
C GLY A 13 -8.36 -24.10 13.47
N LEU A 14 -9.43 -23.51 13.99
CA LEU A 14 -10.11 -22.40 13.34
C LEU A 14 -9.10 -21.25 13.35
N ILE A 15 -8.29 -21.17 12.31
CA ILE A 15 -7.44 -20.01 12.05
C ILE A 15 -8.42 -18.87 11.81
N SER A 16 -8.56 -17.96 12.79
CA SER A 16 -9.34 -16.76 12.60
C SER A 16 -8.60 -15.89 11.58
N TYR A 17 -9.28 -15.61 10.48
CA TYR A 17 -8.82 -14.75 9.40
C TYR A 17 -8.38 -13.38 9.93
N ALA A 18 -7.30 -12.82 9.40
CA ALA A 18 -7.02 -11.40 9.56
C ALA A 18 -7.99 -10.63 8.66
N GLN A 19 -9.21 -10.45 9.14
CA GLN A 19 -10.11 -9.44 8.62
C GLN A 19 -9.67 -8.09 9.17
N ILE A 20 -9.84 -7.02 8.39
CA ILE A 20 -9.85 -5.67 8.95
C ILE A 20 -10.80 -5.72 10.16
N PRO A 21 -10.39 -5.24 11.34
CA PRO A 21 -11.26 -5.18 12.49
C PRO A 21 -12.53 -4.43 12.09
N THR A 22 -13.69 -5.08 12.17
CA THR A 22 -15.00 -4.49 11.82
C THR A 22 -15.89 -4.31 13.04
N THR A 23 -15.54 -4.94 14.16
CA THR A 23 -16.18 -4.70 15.45
C THR A 23 -16.00 -3.23 15.82
N ASP A 24 -17.11 -2.55 16.13
CA ASP A 24 -17.14 -1.14 16.51
C ASP A 24 -16.56 -0.17 15.48
N LEU A 25 -16.39 -0.58 14.21
CA LEU A 25 -16.01 0.31 13.12
C LEU A 25 -17.17 1.27 12.81
N GLU A 26 -16.90 2.57 12.84
CA GLU A 26 -17.88 3.63 12.61
C GLU A 26 -17.73 4.27 11.21
N GLY A 27 -16.53 4.26 10.65
CA GLY A 27 -16.31 4.75 9.29
C GLY A 27 -14.94 4.32 8.77
N GLU A 28 -14.90 3.99 7.48
CA GLU A 28 -13.70 3.59 6.76
C GLU A 28 -13.61 4.40 5.48
N TYR A 29 -12.61 5.27 5.39
CA TYR A 29 -12.45 6.20 4.28
C TYR A 29 -11.23 5.84 3.47
N LYS A 30 -11.49 5.38 2.25
CA LYS A 30 -10.47 5.02 1.27
C LYS A 30 -10.52 6.00 0.11
N PHE A 31 -9.35 6.37 -0.40
CA PHE A 31 -9.28 6.95 -1.72
C PHE A 31 -9.15 5.81 -2.73
N THR A 32 -10.03 5.75 -3.72
CA THR A 32 -9.96 4.67 -4.72
C THR A 32 -10.36 5.23 -6.07
N SER A 33 -9.52 5.03 -7.07
CA SER A 33 -9.75 5.52 -8.43
C SER A 33 -10.12 7.01 -8.47
N GLY A 34 -9.47 7.81 -7.62
CA GLY A 34 -9.68 9.25 -7.57
C GLY A 34 -10.89 9.75 -6.79
N SER A 35 -11.58 8.89 -6.04
CA SER A 35 -12.72 9.26 -5.20
C SER A 35 -12.52 8.86 -3.74
N LEU A 36 -12.85 9.77 -2.81
CA LEU A 36 -12.92 9.47 -1.37
C LEU A 36 -14.27 8.86 -1.05
N ASN A 37 -14.28 7.60 -0.64
CA ASN A 37 -15.50 6.88 -0.29
C ASN A 37 -15.46 6.41 1.17
N ASP A 38 -16.60 6.53 1.84
CA ASP A 38 -16.83 5.77 3.08
C ASP A 38 -17.30 4.37 2.64
N THR A 39 -16.48 3.36 2.85
CA THR A 39 -16.77 1.97 2.42
C THR A 39 -17.57 1.18 3.45
N PHE A 40 -17.82 1.76 4.63
CA PHE A 40 -18.51 1.09 5.73
C PHE A 40 -19.72 1.86 6.27
N GLY A 41 -19.57 3.17 6.44
CA GLY A 41 -20.59 4.04 7.02
C GLY A 41 -21.47 4.76 6.00
N THR A 42 -22.26 5.72 6.50
CA THR A 42 -23.12 6.61 5.69
C THR A 42 -22.64 8.07 5.71
N ASN A 43 -21.59 8.36 6.47
CA ASN A 43 -21.13 9.70 6.78
C ASN A 43 -19.85 9.99 6.00
N HIS A 44 -19.96 10.51 4.78
CA HIS A 44 -18.80 10.74 3.93
C HIS A 44 -17.98 11.96 4.34
N PHE A 45 -16.67 11.88 4.17
CA PHE A 45 -15.84 13.07 4.09
C PHE A 45 -16.15 13.83 2.80
N THR A 46 -16.30 15.15 2.92
CA THR A 46 -16.43 16.07 1.79
C THR A 46 -15.15 16.89 1.67
N GLN A 47 -14.55 16.89 0.49
CA GLN A 47 -13.43 17.77 0.18
C GLN A 47 -13.89 19.23 0.18
N THR A 48 -13.15 20.07 0.87
CA THR A 48 -13.33 21.52 0.86
C THR A 48 -12.10 22.16 0.25
N GLY A 49 -12.26 22.67 -0.97
CA GLY A 49 -11.18 23.24 -1.78
C GLY A 49 -11.08 22.59 -3.16
N SER A 50 -9.93 22.73 -3.81
CA SER A 50 -9.65 22.17 -5.15
C SER A 50 -8.17 21.83 -5.41
N ALA A 51 -7.30 21.95 -4.39
CA ALA A 51 -5.86 21.74 -4.49
C ALA A 51 -5.42 20.29 -4.21
N LEU A 52 -6.29 19.45 -3.65
CA LEU A 52 -6.00 18.04 -3.37
C LEU A 52 -5.59 17.31 -4.66
N THR A 53 -4.48 16.57 -4.60
CA THR A 53 -3.98 15.78 -5.73
C THR A 53 -3.90 14.31 -5.38
N GLN A 54 -4.15 13.45 -6.36
CA GLN A 54 -3.90 12.01 -6.24
C GLN A 54 -2.40 11.74 -6.14
N ILE A 55 -2.03 10.81 -5.27
CA ILE A 55 -0.68 10.30 -5.12
C ILE A 55 -0.71 8.78 -5.06
N THR A 56 0.47 8.18 -5.19
CA THR A 56 0.66 6.75 -4.99
C THR A 56 0.45 6.38 -3.53
N ASP A 57 -0.49 5.48 -3.28
CA ASP A 57 -0.73 4.85 -1.98
C ASP A 57 0.41 3.89 -1.57
N SER A 58 0.26 3.23 -0.43
CA SER A 58 1.24 2.24 0.05
C SER A 58 1.31 0.98 -0.81
N ASP A 59 0.27 0.68 -1.60
CA ASP A 59 0.23 -0.44 -2.53
C ASP A 59 0.92 -0.11 -3.87
N GLY A 60 1.21 1.15 -4.16
CA GLY A 60 1.84 1.54 -5.42
C GLY A 60 0.84 1.96 -6.50
N VAL A 61 -0.45 2.09 -6.16
CA VAL A 61 -1.51 2.58 -7.04
C VAL A 61 -1.55 4.10 -7.00
N SER A 62 -1.30 4.75 -8.14
CA SER A 62 -1.14 6.22 -8.25
C SER A 62 -2.41 7.05 -7.98
N THR A 63 -3.57 6.41 -7.79
CA THR A 63 -4.89 7.06 -7.71
C THR A 63 -5.60 6.86 -6.38
N ASP A 64 -4.98 6.12 -5.46
CA ASP A 64 -5.67 5.52 -4.32
C ASP A 64 -5.21 6.15 -2.99
N ALA A 65 -4.44 7.24 -3.05
CA ALA A 65 -4.19 8.11 -1.93
C ALA A 65 -4.18 9.59 -2.37
N VAL A 66 -4.13 10.51 -1.41
CA VAL A 66 -4.14 11.95 -1.69
C VAL A 66 -3.07 12.72 -0.94
N SER A 67 -2.52 13.73 -1.62
CA SER A 67 -1.84 14.86 -0.97
C SER A 67 -2.83 16.00 -0.81
N LEU A 68 -2.92 16.55 0.39
CA LEU A 68 -3.93 17.56 0.73
C LEU A 68 -3.63 18.92 0.10
N ASN A 69 -2.37 19.33 -0.03
CA ASN A 69 -1.91 20.57 -0.69
C ASN A 69 -2.70 21.84 -0.29
N GLY A 70 -3.12 21.92 0.98
CA GLY A 70 -3.90 23.05 1.50
C GLY A 70 -5.42 22.90 1.39
N ASP A 71 -5.95 21.82 0.81
CA ASP A 71 -7.35 21.41 0.99
C ASP A 71 -7.56 20.71 2.34
N HIS A 72 -8.82 20.56 2.73
CA HIS A 72 -9.21 19.82 3.93
C HIS A 72 -10.45 18.97 3.65
N LEU A 73 -10.66 17.96 4.48
CA LEU A 73 -11.81 17.06 4.39
C LEU A 73 -12.67 17.26 5.64
N THR A 74 -13.99 17.21 5.49
CA THR A 74 -14.93 17.35 6.62
C THR A 74 -16.00 16.27 6.59
N ARG A 75 -16.28 15.62 7.72
CA ARG A 75 -17.43 14.72 7.90
C ARG A 75 -18.29 15.15 9.10
N SER A 76 -19.50 14.59 9.18
CA SER A 76 -20.38 14.70 10.34
C SER A 76 -19.77 14.01 11.58
N THR A 77 -20.23 14.43 12.76
CA THR A 77 -19.77 13.89 14.05
C THR A 77 -20.33 12.50 14.35
N PHE A 78 -19.65 11.78 15.23
CA PHE A 78 -20.22 10.70 16.04
C PHE A 78 -19.83 10.92 17.51
N SER A 79 -20.50 10.24 18.44
CA SER A 79 -20.25 10.34 19.89
C SER A 79 -19.88 8.98 20.46
N SER A 80 -18.80 8.92 21.23
CA SER A 80 -18.34 7.74 21.96
C SER A 80 -17.53 8.14 23.20
N SER A 81 -17.50 7.22 24.16
CA SER A 81 -16.64 7.28 25.33
C SER A 81 -15.28 6.64 25.07
N ASN A 82 -15.18 5.73 24.11
CA ASN A 82 -13.91 5.14 23.65
C ASN A 82 -13.66 5.54 22.20
N LEU A 83 -12.41 5.44 21.75
CA LEU A 83 -12.06 5.75 20.38
C LEU A 83 -10.83 4.96 19.95
N SER A 84 -10.83 4.48 18.71
CA SER A 84 -9.59 4.33 17.95
C SER A 84 -9.66 5.11 16.65
N LEU A 85 -8.56 5.77 16.30
CA LEU A 85 -8.34 6.42 15.03
C LEU A 85 -7.15 5.73 14.38
N SER A 86 -7.34 5.19 13.17
CA SER A 86 -6.28 4.62 12.34
C SER A 86 -6.18 5.41 11.03
N PHE A 87 -4.99 5.67 10.53
CA PHE A 87 -4.78 6.32 9.24
C PHE A 87 -3.34 6.12 8.77
N TRP A 88 -3.09 6.37 7.49
CA TRP A 88 -1.76 6.37 6.89
C TRP A 88 -1.33 7.79 6.55
N VAL A 89 -0.05 8.10 6.76
CA VAL A 89 0.56 9.39 6.41
C VAL A 89 1.81 9.21 5.56
N LYS A 90 2.08 10.16 4.68
CA LYS A 90 3.34 10.25 3.92
C LYS A 90 3.81 11.69 3.91
N THR A 91 4.97 11.96 4.49
CA THR A 91 5.44 13.33 4.70
C THR A 91 6.96 13.43 4.67
N SER A 92 7.46 14.61 4.27
CA SER A 92 8.84 15.04 4.49
C SER A 92 8.91 16.27 5.43
N THR A 93 7.76 16.68 5.99
CA THR A 93 7.64 17.83 6.87
C THR A 93 8.27 17.51 8.22
N ASN A 94 9.36 18.21 8.55
CA ASN A 94 10.02 18.10 9.84
C ASN A 94 10.26 19.51 10.41
N ASP A 95 9.25 20.05 11.08
CA ASP A 95 9.31 21.36 11.70
C ASP A 95 8.72 21.35 13.12
N THR A 96 9.09 22.35 13.92
CA THR A 96 8.74 22.41 15.34
C THR A 96 7.27 22.80 15.61
N THR A 97 6.49 23.04 14.56
CA THR A 97 5.10 23.49 14.64
C THR A 97 4.18 22.27 14.61
N LYS A 98 3.19 22.21 15.50
CA LYS A 98 2.14 21.19 15.40
C LYS A 98 1.33 21.43 14.13
N ARG A 99 1.49 20.56 13.14
CA ARG A 99 0.66 20.50 11.93
C ARG A 99 -0.54 19.60 12.20
N THR A 100 -1.74 20.16 12.21
CA THR A 100 -2.97 19.39 12.45
C THR A 100 -3.21 18.39 11.32
N ILE A 101 -3.34 17.11 11.64
CA ILE A 101 -3.66 16.03 10.70
C ILE A 101 -5.15 15.71 10.74
N ILE A 102 -5.70 15.38 11.90
CA ILE A 102 -7.13 15.08 12.10
C ILE A 102 -7.58 15.80 13.37
N ASP A 103 -8.79 16.35 13.38
CA ASP A 103 -9.32 17.16 14.48
C ASP A 103 -10.80 16.87 14.70
N GLN A 104 -11.15 16.59 15.95
CA GLN A 104 -12.53 16.62 16.44
C GLN A 104 -12.58 17.39 17.76
N THR A 105 -12.38 18.70 17.69
CA THR A 105 -12.39 19.59 18.86
C THR A 105 -13.21 20.85 18.60
N ASN A 106 -13.46 21.57 19.69
CA ASN A 106 -14.05 22.90 19.64
C ASN A 106 -13.02 24.04 19.43
N ARG A 107 -11.75 23.74 19.11
CA ARG A 107 -10.74 24.80 19.00
C ARG A 107 -11.03 25.73 17.83
N THR A 108 -10.68 26.99 18.02
CA THR A 108 -10.90 28.08 17.05
C THR A 108 -9.58 28.67 16.56
N SER A 109 -8.45 28.07 16.93
CA SER A 109 -7.10 28.44 16.49
C SER A 109 -6.20 27.23 16.67
N ASP A 110 -4.93 27.35 16.29
CA ASP A 110 -3.92 26.30 16.50
C ASP A 110 -3.58 26.05 17.98
N ALA A 111 -4.09 26.88 18.90
CA ALA A 111 -3.94 26.68 20.33
C ALA A 111 -4.84 25.56 20.85
N ASP A 112 -4.34 24.83 21.85
CA ASP A 112 -5.11 23.83 22.58
C ASP A 112 -6.27 24.50 23.31
N ASN A 113 -7.52 24.10 23.01
CA ASN A 113 -8.68 24.62 23.70
C ASN A 113 -8.83 23.94 25.07
N LEU A 114 -8.18 24.47 26.10
CA LEU A 114 -8.23 23.92 27.46
C LEU A 114 -9.65 23.78 28.06
N SER A 115 -10.68 24.39 27.43
CA SER A 115 -12.06 24.42 27.93
C SER A 115 -13.05 23.49 27.21
N GLY A 116 -12.60 22.59 26.35
CA GLY A 116 -13.48 21.65 25.64
C GLY A 116 -12.90 20.24 25.50
N ASP A 117 -13.78 19.26 25.32
CA ASP A 117 -13.42 17.88 24.98
C ASP A 117 -13.07 17.73 23.50
N GLY A 118 -12.45 16.61 23.18
CA GLY A 118 -12.03 16.26 21.83
C GLY A 118 -10.60 15.75 21.77
N TYR A 119 -10.18 15.45 20.56
CA TYR A 119 -8.81 15.10 20.24
C TYR A 119 -8.41 15.73 18.91
N TYR A 120 -7.11 15.95 18.73
CA TYR A 120 -6.55 16.16 17.41
C TYR A 120 -5.19 15.46 17.29
N ALA A 121 -4.98 14.81 16.16
CA ALA A 121 -3.69 14.27 15.76
C ALA A 121 -2.85 15.37 15.08
N TYR A 122 -1.55 15.37 15.33
CA TYR A 122 -0.62 16.36 14.77
C TYR A 122 0.73 15.74 14.39
N LEU A 123 1.41 16.37 13.45
CA LEU A 123 2.82 16.16 13.12
C LEU A 123 3.67 17.29 13.73
N LYS A 124 4.76 16.96 14.41
CA LYS A 124 5.73 17.92 14.96
C LYS A 124 7.09 17.24 15.10
N ASP A 125 8.18 17.92 14.72
CA ASP A 125 9.55 17.38 14.80
C ASP A 125 9.69 16.01 14.10
N GLY A 126 8.99 15.85 12.97
CA GLY A 126 8.94 14.60 12.19
C GLY A 126 8.11 13.48 12.84
N LYS A 127 7.50 13.70 14.01
CA LYS A 127 6.77 12.69 14.78
C LYS A 127 5.29 12.96 14.80
N VAL A 128 4.50 11.91 14.91
CA VAL A 128 3.04 12.00 15.06
C VAL A 128 2.67 11.87 16.54
N GLY A 129 1.78 12.75 16.99
CA GLY A 129 1.21 12.71 18.33
C GLY A 129 -0.27 13.06 18.32
N VAL A 130 -0.93 12.86 19.45
CA VAL A 130 -2.31 13.23 19.68
C VAL A 130 -2.41 14.05 20.95
N ALA A 131 -3.21 15.12 20.88
CA ALA A 131 -3.62 15.88 22.04
C ALA A 131 -5.10 15.59 22.30
N ALA A 132 -5.45 15.21 23.52
CA ALA A 132 -6.81 14.81 23.87
C ALA A 132 -7.25 15.40 25.22
N ASN A 133 -8.55 15.67 25.33
CA ASN A 133 -9.22 16.11 26.54
C ASN A 133 -10.59 15.44 26.61
N TYR A 134 -10.93 14.82 27.73
CA TYR A 134 -12.24 14.19 27.91
C TYR A 134 -13.14 15.04 28.81
N TYR A 135 -14.43 15.01 28.50
CA TYR A 135 -15.49 15.60 29.30
C TYR A 135 -16.09 14.52 30.18
N TYR A 136 -16.20 14.78 31.49
CA TYR A 136 -16.83 13.85 32.41
C TYR A 136 -17.87 14.54 33.28
N TRP A 137 -18.84 13.77 33.72
CA TRP A 137 -19.90 14.25 34.60
C TRP A 137 -20.29 13.18 35.60
N TYR A 138 -20.68 13.61 36.78
CA TYR A 138 -21.15 12.72 37.83
C TYR A 138 -22.23 13.40 38.66
N ASN A 139 -23.05 12.57 39.28
CA ASN A 139 -24.11 13.02 40.15
C ASN A 139 -23.79 12.67 41.59
N THR A 140 -23.80 13.70 42.43
CA THR A 140 -24.02 13.56 43.87
C THR A 140 -25.47 14.00 44.15
N ASN A 141 -25.71 14.77 45.21
CA ASN A 141 -26.98 15.49 45.40
C ASN A 141 -27.16 16.66 44.38
N ILE A 142 -26.11 17.00 43.63
CA ILE A 142 -26.07 17.98 42.54
C ILE A 142 -25.24 17.39 41.38
N SER A 143 -25.53 17.78 40.14
CA SER A 143 -24.76 17.40 38.95
C SER A 143 -23.48 18.23 38.83
N TYR A 144 -22.35 17.57 38.63
CA TYR A 144 -21.05 18.21 38.37
C TYR A 144 -20.52 17.77 37.00
N THR A 145 -19.84 18.68 36.32
CA THR A 145 -19.31 18.50 34.96
C THR A 145 -17.96 19.17 34.86
N ASP A 146 -16.97 18.52 34.25
CA ASP A 146 -15.62 19.06 34.15
C ASP A 146 -14.85 18.42 32.98
N TYR A 147 -13.64 18.91 32.76
CA TYR A 147 -12.73 18.47 31.72
C TYR A 147 -11.41 18.02 32.32
N SER A 148 -10.78 17.01 31.74
CA SER A 148 -9.47 16.53 32.21
C SER A 148 -8.34 17.55 31.98
N GLY A 149 -8.53 18.47 31.05
CA GLY A 149 -7.48 19.25 30.43
C GLY A 149 -6.80 18.47 29.30
N PHE A 150 -6.18 19.18 28.36
CA PHE A 150 -5.48 18.57 27.24
C PHE A 150 -4.18 17.90 27.69
N SER A 151 -4.03 16.63 27.33
CA SER A 151 -2.79 15.87 27.48
C SER A 151 -2.27 15.44 26.11
N ASN A 152 -0.96 15.45 25.94
CA ASN A 152 -0.29 14.98 24.73
C ASN A 152 0.22 13.54 24.93
N THR A 153 0.15 12.74 23.87
CA THR A 153 0.79 11.42 23.70
C THR A 153 1.49 11.47 22.35
N GLU A 154 2.79 11.19 22.29
CA GLU A 154 3.60 11.41 21.08
C GLU A 154 4.48 10.19 20.81
N GLY A 155 4.49 9.72 19.56
CA GLY A 155 5.38 8.63 19.15
C GLY A 155 6.83 9.08 19.08
N THR A 156 7.76 8.12 19.05
CA THR A 156 9.20 8.41 18.96
C THR A 156 9.77 8.26 17.55
N THR A 157 9.12 7.43 16.72
CA THR A 157 9.47 7.22 15.31
C THR A 157 9.33 8.50 14.48
N ASP A 158 10.40 8.84 13.76
CA ASP A 158 10.43 9.92 12.77
C ASP A 158 9.81 9.40 11.46
N VAL A 159 8.66 9.96 11.09
CA VAL A 159 7.89 9.62 9.88
C VAL A 159 8.15 10.60 8.72
N SER A 160 9.10 11.53 8.87
CA SER A 160 9.41 12.56 7.88
C SER A 160 10.39 12.11 6.80
N ASP A 161 10.29 10.86 6.36
CA ASP A 161 11.20 10.21 5.41
C ASP A 161 10.63 10.03 3.99
N ASP A 162 9.48 10.66 3.73
CA ASP A 162 8.70 10.56 2.48
C ASP A 162 8.25 9.12 2.15
N LYS A 163 8.07 8.26 3.17
CA LYS A 163 7.39 6.97 3.04
C LYS A 163 6.05 6.96 3.75
N TRP A 164 5.24 5.95 3.42
CA TRP A 164 3.97 5.70 4.10
C TRP A 164 4.22 5.09 5.47
N HIS A 165 3.63 5.71 6.50
CA HIS A 165 3.63 5.23 7.87
C HIS A 165 2.19 5.07 8.37
N HIS A 166 1.95 3.98 9.09
CA HIS A 166 0.65 3.71 9.72
C HIS A 166 0.62 4.33 11.11
N VAL A 167 -0.48 5.00 11.44
CA VAL A 167 -0.68 5.62 12.74
C VAL A 167 -1.97 5.08 13.34
N VAL A 168 -1.90 4.64 14.60
CA VAL A 168 -3.09 4.39 15.41
C VAL A 168 -3.04 5.18 16.71
N PHE A 169 -4.14 5.86 17.03
CA PHE A 169 -4.40 6.42 18.34
C PHE A 169 -5.57 5.67 18.98
N THR A 170 -5.40 5.23 20.23
CA THR A 170 -6.51 4.69 21.02
C THR A 170 -6.74 5.54 22.28
N ALA A 171 -8.01 5.67 22.66
CA ALA A 171 -8.45 6.28 23.89
C ALA A 171 -9.45 5.36 24.58
N GLU A 172 -9.02 4.75 25.68
CA GLU A 172 -9.81 3.78 26.44
C GLU A 172 -10.23 4.36 27.79
N TYR A 173 -11.54 4.41 28.00
CA TYR A 173 -12.17 4.80 29.25
C TYR A 173 -12.21 3.62 30.23
N SER A 174 -11.82 3.89 31.48
CA SER A 174 -12.06 2.99 32.60
C SER A 174 -12.45 3.77 33.86
N THR A 175 -12.97 3.06 34.86
CA THR A 175 -13.19 3.61 36.21
C THR A 175 -12.52 2.74 37.26
N TYR A 176 -12.03 3.39 38.30
CA TYR A 176 -11.50 2.72 39.49
C TYR A 176 -11.86 3.53 40.74
N TYR A 177 -11.67 2.93 41.93
CA TYR A 177 -12.02 3.56 43.19
C TYR A 177 -10.79 3.76 44.08
N VAL A 178 -10.70 4.95 44.70
CA VAL A 178 -9.77 5.24 45.78
C VAL A 178 -10.58 5.68 46.99
N THR A 179 -10.49 4.95 48.11
CA THR A 179 -11.22 5.29 49.35
C THR A 179 -12.73 5.56 49.13
N ASN A 180 -13.41 4.70 48.35
CA ASN A 180 -14.81 4.83 47.92
C ASN A 180 -15.15 6.05 47.04
N GLN A 181 -14.15 6.76 46.53
CA GLN A 181 -14.32 7.82 45.54
C GLN A 181 -14.05 7.26 44.14
N PRO A 182 -14.98 7.36 43.17
CA PRO A 182 -14.73 6.95 41.81
C PRO A 182 -13.80 7.94 41.10
N TYR A 183 -12.90 7.39 40.29
CA TYR A 183 -12.03 8.11 39.36
C TYR A 183 -12.39 7.72 37.94
N VAL A 184 -12.42 8.72 37.07
CA VAL A 184 -12.45 8.53 35.61
C VAL A 184 -11.02 8.46 35.14
N GLN A 185 -10.73 7.50 34.26
CA GLN A 185 -9.42 7.37 33.65
C GLN A 185 -9.55 7.17 32.16
N TYR A 186 -8.69 7.86 31.40
CA TYR A 186 -8.40 7.52 30.03
C TYR A 186 -6.97 7.03 29.89
N THR A 187 -6.82 5.92 29.17
CA THR A 187 -5.52 5.47 28.66
C THR A 187 -5.44 5.83 27.19
N TYR A 188 -4.48 6.68 26.86
CA TYR A 188 -4.14 7.08 25.51
C TYR A 188 -2.94 6.29 25.04
N LYS A 189 -3.02 5.68 23.85
CA LYS A 189 -1.88 5.02 23.22
C LYS A 189 -1.68 5.54 21.81
N VAL A 190 -0.42 5.67 21.41
CA VAL A 190 -0.03 5.95 20.03
C VAL A 190 0.81 4.79 19.54
N TYR A 191 0.45 4.29 18.36
CA TYR A 191 1.18 3.26 17.64
C TYR A 191 1.65 3.83 16.31
N ILE A 192 2.87 3.48 15.92
CA ILE A 192 3.44 3.79 14.60
C ILE A 192 3.89 2.48 13.97
N ASP A 193 3.50 2.24 12.72
CA ASP A 193 3.87 1.05 11.94
C ASP A 193 3.59 -0.29 12.66
N GLY A 194 2.46 -0.35 13.35
CA GLY A 194 2.04 -1.55 14.08
C GLY A 194 2.62 -1.69 15.50
N GLU A 195 3.57 -0.84 15.90
CA GLU A 195 4.29 -0.92 17.18
C GLU A 195 3.79 0.13 18.17
N LEU A 196 3.71 -0.23 19.46
CA LEU A 196 3.32 0.70 20.53
C LEU A 196 4.48 1.65 20.86
N GLU A 197 4.26 2.96 20.74
CA GLU A 197 5.31 3.97 20.92
C GLU A 197 5.18 4.73 22.24
N ASP A 198 3.96 5.07 22.65
CA ASP A 198 3.71 5.82 23.89
C ASP A 198 2.37 5.44 24.53
N THR A 199 2.30 5.56 25.85
CA THR A 199 1.10 5.37 26.66
C THR A 199 1.01 6.48 27.69
N ASN A 200 -0.08 7.24 27.65
CA ASN A 200 -0.39 8.27 28.64
C ASN A 200 -1.68 7.93 29.38
N VAL A 201 -1.68 8.10 30.70
CA VAL A 201 -2.84 7.81 31.54
C VAL A 201 -3.25 9.09 32.26
N VAL A 202 -4.49 9.52 32.05
CA VAL A 202 -5.05 10.73 32.66
C VAL A 202 -6.25 10.35 33.51
N SER A 203 -6.16 10.65 34.81
CA SER A 203 -7.18 10.30 35.79
C SER A 203 -7.67 11.51 36.56
N ASN A 204 -8.99 11.67 36.65
CA ASN A 204 -9.64 12.73 37.41
C ASN A 204 -10.57 12.14 38.46
N GLY A 205 -10.35 12.55 39.71
CA GLY A 205 -11.20 12.15 40.84
C GLY A 205 -12.53 12.89 40.81
N THR A 206 -13.59 12.18 41.19
CA THR A 206 -14.88 12.82 41.48
C THR A 206 -14.94 13.30 42.94
N ILE A 207 -15.88 14.20 43.23
CA ILE A 207 -16.13 14.69 44.61
C ILE A 207 -17.24 13.87 45.26
N GLY A 208 -16.97 13.30 46.43
CA GLY A 208 -17.94 12.59 47.26
C GLY A 208 -18.30 11.19 46.74
N ASN A 209 -19.28 10.55 47.37
CA ASN A 209 -19.80 9.26 46.91
C ASN A 209 -20.75 9.49 45.72
N ALA A 210 -20.20 9.68 44.52
CA ALA A 210 -21.00 9.80 43.31
C ALA A 210 -21.65 8.45 42.94
N ALA A 211 -22.93 8.47 42.55
CA ALA A 211 -23.70 7.26 42.25
C ALA A 211 -23.52 6.74 40.81
N GLY A 212 -22.61 7.33 40.05
CA GLY A 212 -22.31 6.97 38.66
C GLY A 212 -21.55 8.09 37.95
N VAL A 213 -20.72 7.71 36.99
CA VAL A 213 -19.88 8.64 36.22
C VAL A 213 -20.07 8.39 34.72
N GLY A 214 -20.31 9.46 33.97
CA GLY A 214 -20.35 9.45 32.52
C GLY A 214 -19.17 10.19 31.94
N THR A 215 -18.80 9.84 30.71
CA THR A 215 -17.69 10.47 30.00
C THR A 215 -17.93 10.52 28.50
N ARG A 216 -17.24 11.43 27.82
CA ARG A 216 -17.19 11.57 26.37
C ARG A 216 -15.83 12.11 25.96
N ILE A 217 -15.27 11.55 24.88
CA ILE A 217 -14.05 12.07 24.25
C ILE A 217 -14.31 12.65 22.86
N THR A 218 -15.38 12.23 22.18
CA THR A 218 -15.75 12.76 20.86
C THR A 218 -16.90 13.77 21.00
N PRO A 219 -16.63 15.09 21.01
CA PRO A 219 -17.66 16.11 21.10
C PRO A 219 -18.54 16.12 19.84
N PRO A 220 -19.77 16.64 19.92
CA PRO A 220 -20.70 16.72 18.80
C PRO A 220 -20.33 17.83 17.79
N VAL A 221 -19.11 17.76 17.25
CA VAL A 221 -18.56 18.66 16.23
C VAL A 221 -18.04 17.87 15.05
N SER A 222 -18.02 18.49 13.87
CA SER A 222 -17.49 17.86 12.67
C SER A 222 -16.08 17.36 12.87
N ILE A 223 -15.76 16.22 12.26
CA ILE A 223 -14.40 15.70 12.21
C ILE A 223 -13.77 16.23 10.93
N THR A 224 -12.56 16.76 11.04
CA THR A 224 -11.85 17.41 9.93
C THR A 224 -10.46 16.82 9.76
N VAL A 225 -10.06 16.62 8.50
CA VAL A 225 -8.68 16.32 8.11
C VAL A 225 -8.00 17.62 7.70
N ALA A 226 -6.80 17.88 8.21
CA ALA A 226 -5.98 19.07 7.96
C ALA A 226 -6.61 20.42 8.31
N ASN A 227 -7.65 20.48 9.12
CA ASN A 227 -8.20 21.74 9.63
C ASN A 227 -8.97 21.49 10.92
N GLY A 228 -9.60 22.53 11.48
CA GLY A 228 -10.60 22.44 12.54
C GLY A 228 -12.00 22.71 12.01
N LYS A 229 -13.03 22.52 12.84
CA LYS A 229 -14.45 22.65 12.47
C LYS A 229 -14.86 23.96 11.77
N ASN A 230 -14.12 25.05 12.00
CA ASN A 230 -14.39 26.37 11.42
C ASN A 230 -13.51 26.68 10.18
N ALA A 231 -12.75 25.70 9.70
CA ALA A 231 -11.86 25.80 8.55
C ALA A 231 -10.79 26.92 8.66
N ASN A 232 -10.36 27.28 9.87
CA ASN A 232 -9.58 28.49 10.14
C ASN A 232 -8.21 28.26 10.78
N LEU A 233 -7.72 27.01 10.84
CA LEU A 233 -6.38 26.73 11.36
C LEU A 233 -5.29 27.21 10.40
N VAL A 234 -4.16 27.66 10.94
CA VAL A 234 -3.01 28.11 10.16
C VAL A 234 -2.00 26.97 9.98
N ASN A 235 -1.78 26.19 11.03
CA ASN A 235 -0.76 25.13 11.07
C ASN A 235 -1.39 23.79 10.69
N ARG A 236 -1.53 23.59 9.39
CA ARG A 236 -2.23 22.46 8.78
C ARG A 236 -1.25 21.45 8.20
N TYR A 237 -1.58 20.16 8.33
CA TYR A 237 -0.93 19.11 7.55
C TYR A 237 -1.31 19.25 6.07
N GLN A 238 -0.36 19.04 5.16
CA GLN A 238 -0.57 19.26 3.73
C GLN A 238 -0.20 18.06 2.86
N ASP A 239 0.38 17.02 3.46
CA ASP A 239 1.04 15.96 2.70
C ASP A 239 0.08 14.77 2.50
N GLY A 240 0.65 13.59 2.27
CA GLY A 240 -0.08 12.38 1.92
C GLY A 240 -0.92 11.83 3.07
N ILE A 241 -2.19 11.53 2.84
CA ILE A 241 -3.05 10.82 3.78
C ILE A 241 -3.90 9.76 3.06
N ASP A 242 -4.14 8.64 3.74
CA ASP A 242 -5.00 7.58 3.23
C ASP A 242 -5.58 6.69 4.35
N ASN A 243 -6.53 5.82 4.00
CA ASN A 243 -7.05 4.73 4.83
C ASN A 243 -7.45 5.14 6.26
N ILE A 244 -8.23 6.22 6.35
CA ILE A 244 -8.69 6.77 7.64
C ILE A 244 -9.83 5.89 8.18
N ARG A 245 -9.71 5.39 9.40
CA ARG A 245 -10.72 4.56 10.06
C ARG A 245 -11.00 5.06 11.47
N TYR A 246 -12.28 5.06 11.85
CA TYR A 246 -12.74 5.40 13.19
C TYR A 246 -13.44 4.20 13.83
N TYR A 247 -13.06 3.89 15.06
CA TYR A 247 -13.66 2.85 15.87
C TYR A 247 -14.26 3.47 17.14
N THR A 248 -15.44 3.03 17.55
CA THR A 248 -16.09 3.48 18.79
C THR A 248 -15.57 2.77 20.04
N ASN A 249 -14.60 1.87 19.89
CA ASN A 249 -13.85 1.23 20.98
C ASN A 249 -12.34 1.26 20.74
N ALA A 250 -11.57 1.03 21.81
CA ALA A 250 -10.12 0.85 21.73
C ALA A 250 -9.82 -0.51 21.07
N ILE A 251 -9.14 -0.50 19.92
CA ILE A 251 -8.71 -1.71 19.24
C ILE A 251 -7.48 -2.30 19.95
N SER A 252 -7.37 -3.63 19.89
CA SER A 252 -6.26 -4.38 20.49
C SER A 252 -4.97 -4.24 19.70
N GLU A 253 -3.83 -4.57 20.32
CA GLU A 253 -2.52 -4.56 19.64
C GLU A 253 -2.48 -5.51 18.44
N THR A 254 -3.19 -6.64 18.50
CA THR A 254 -3.32 -7.56 17.36
C THR A 254 -4.09 -6.91 16.20
N GLU A 255 -5.16 -6.19 16.49
CA GLU A 255 -5.95 -5.47 15.49
C GLU A 255 -5.14 -4.29 14.89
N VAL A 256 -4.30 -3.62 15.69
CA VAL A 256 -3.33 -2.63 15.20
C VAL A 256 -2.36 -3.26 14.19
N THR A 257 -1.76 -4.41 14.54
CA THR A 257 -0.86 -5.13 13.63
C THR A 257 -1.59 -5.61 12.36
N GLN A 258 -2.87 -6.00 12.46
CA GLN A 258 -3.68 -6.36 11.28
C GLN A 258 -3.89 -5.17 10.34
N LEU A 259 -4.21 -4.00 10.89
CA LEU A 259 -4.37 -2.76 10.11
C LEU A 259 -3.05 -2.33 9.47
N PHE A 260 -1.92 -2.43 10.16
CA PHE A 260 -0.61 -2.12 9.58
C PHE A 260 -0.27 -3.05 8.40
N ASN A 261 -0.59 -4.34 8.54
CA ASN A 261 -0.29 -5.34 7.50
C ASN A 261 -1.31 -5.39 6.36
N GLU A 262 -2.30 -4.50 6.33
CA GLU A 262 -3.30 -4.49 5.26
C GLU A 262 -2.69 -4.25 3.88
N PHE A 263 -1.49 -3.66 3.82
CA PHE A 263 -0.78 -3.27 2.60
C PHE A 263 0.51 -4.06 2.33
N THR A 264 0.95 -4.95 3.22
CA THR A 264 2.30 -5.54 3.13
C THR A 264 2.44 -6.67 2.10
N CYS A 265 1.33 -7.12 1.50
CA CYS A 265 1.26 -8.25 0.58
C CYS A 265 0.86 -7.88 -0.85
N PHE A 266 0.63 -6.60 -1.16
CA PHE A 266 0.45 -6.14 -2.55
C PHE A 266 1.70 -6.43 -3.40
N PRO A 267 1.56 -7.04 -4.59
CA PRO A 267 2.69 -7.27 -5.49
C PRO A 267 3.26 -5.97 -6.08
N GLN A 268 4.54 -5.69 -5.83
CA GLN A 268 5.23 -4.51 -6.35
C GLN A 268 6.35 -4.87 -7.33
N GLY A 269 6.86 -3.87 -8.07
CA GLY A 269 8.03 -4.06 -8.94
C GLY A 269 7.83 -5.06 -10.07
N LEU A 270 6.61 -5.15 -10.60
CA LEU A 270 6.27 -6.08 -11.68
C LEU A 270 7.16 -5.84 -12.91
N SER A 271 7.76 -6.91 -13.42
CA SER A 271 8.69 -6.88 -14.55
C SER A 271 8.60 -8.15 -15.37
N VAL A 272 8.93 -8.04 -16.66
CA VAL A 272 8.95 -9.17 -17.60
C VAL A 272 10.35 -9.33 -18.18
N SER A 273 10.84 -10.57 -18.20
CA SER A 273 12.16 -10.95 -18.68
C SER A 273 12.11 -12.28 -19.44
N ASN A 274 13.27 -12.74 -19.96
CA ASN A 274 13.41 -14.01 -20.69
C ASN A 274 12.32 -14.23 -21.75
N ILE A 275 11.92 -13.16 -22.43
CA ILE A 275 10.85 -13.19 -23.43
C ILE A 275 11.33 -14.02 -24.63
N ALA A 276 10.61 -15.10 -24.91
CA ALA A 276 10.77 -15.97 -26.06
C ALA A 276 9.60 -15.80 -27.03
N ASN A 277 9.53 -16.64 -28.06
CA ASN A 277 8.45 -16.63 -29.04
C ASN A 277 7.11 -17.13 -28.49
N THR A 278 7.12 -18.01 -27.48
CA THR A 278 5.89 -18.57 -26.89
C THR A 278 5.88 -18.55 -25.36
N SER A 279 6.84 -17.87 -24.73
CA SER A 279 6.95 -17.77 -23.27
C SER A 279 7.57 -16.46 -22.82
N ALA A 280 7.41 -16.12 -21.55
CA ALA A 280 8.11 -15.04 -20.87
C ALA A 280 8.12 -15.31 -19.36
N ASP A 281 9.12 -14.80 -18.66
CA ASP A 281 9.19 -14.86 -17.21
C ASP A 281 8.73 -13.53 -16.61
N VAL A 282 7.90 -13.61 -15.58
CA VAL A 282 7.35 -12.46 -14.88
C VAL A 282 7.79 -12.50 -13.44
N SER A 283 8.26 -11.37 -12.90
CA SER A 283 8.73 -11.26 -11.53
C SER A 283 8.22 -10.00 -10.84
N TRP A 284 8.01 -10.10 -9.53
CA TRP A 284 7.54 -9.02 -8.66
C TRP A 284 8.14 -9.20 -7.25
N SER A 285 7.78 -8.35 -6.31
CA SER A 285 8.05 -8.52 -4.88
C SER A 285 6.74 -8.47 -4.11
N SER A 286 6.47 -9.50 -3.32
CA SER A 286 5.28 -9.58 -2.45
C SER A 286 5.62 -10.40 -1.21
N SER A 287 4.93 -10.11 -0.10
CA SER A 287 4.88 -10.98 1.09
C SER A 287 3.60 -11.83 1.15
N SER A 288 2.78 -11.80 0.09
CA SER A 288 1.55 -12.58 0.00
C SER A 288 1.79 -14.08 0.20
N THR A 289 0.77 -14.76 0.73
CA THR A 289 0.79 -16.22 0.90
C THR A 289 0.51 -16.97 -0.40
N GLY A 290 0.15 -16.24 -1.46
CA GLY A 290 0.07 -16.69 -2.83
C GLY A 290 -0.30 -15.53 -3.75
N THR A 291 -0.03 -15.66 -5.04
CA THR A 291 -0.43 -14.63 -6.03
C THR A 291 -1.23 -15.24 -7.16
N THR A 292 -1.99 -14.37 -7.84
CA THR A 292 -2.58 -14.66 -9.14
C THR A 292 -1.96 -13.72 -10.17
N LEU A 293 -1.51 -14.29 -11.28
CA LEU A 293 -1.04 -13.55 -12.44
C LEU A 293 -2.12 -13.63 -13.52
N ARG A 294 -2.43 -12.50 -14.16
CA ARG A 294 -3.28 -12.43 -15.36
C ARG A 294 -2.46 -11.90 -16.52
N TYR A 295 -2.55 -12.54 -17.67
CA TYR A 295 -2.03 -12.00 -18.93
C TYR A 295 -3.14 -11.89 -19.97
N VAL A 296 -3.12 -10.79 -20.72
CA VAL A 296 -4.15 -10.43 -21.71
C VAL A 296 -3.45 -10.02 -22.99
N GLN A 297 -3.92 -10.49 -24.15
CA GLN A 297 -3.39 -9.98 -25.42
C GLN A 297 -3.70 -8.48 -25.54
N PHE A 298 -2.70 -7.68 -25.90
CA PHE A 298 -2.83 -6.23 -25.97
C PHE A 298 -3.98 -5.83 -26.92
N GLY A 299 -4.81 -4.89 -26.48
CA GLY A 299 -6.00 -4.44 -27.21
C GLY A 299 -7.27 -5.25 -26.97
N PHE A 300 -7.20 -6.35 -26.21
CA PHE A 300 -8.38 -7.07 -25.71
C PHE A 300 -8.79 -6.55 -24.32
N PRO A 301 -10.09 -6.66 -23.96
CA PRO A 301 -10.54 -6.27 -22.63
C PRO A 301 -9.91 -7.16 -21.55
N PHE A 302 -9.68 -6.58 -20.36
CA PHE A 302 -9.12 -7.29 -19.20
C PHE A 302 -9.85 -8.60 -18.85
N SER A 303 -11.16 -8.67 -19.11
CA SER A 303 -11.99 -9.85 -18.88
C SER A 303 -11.71 -11.02 -19.83
N ALA A 304 -10.97 -10.81 -20.92
CA ALA A 304 -10.51 -11.87 -21.83
C ALA A 304 -9.16 -12.48 -21.41
N GLY A 305 -8.61 -12.06 -20.26
CA GLY A 305 -7.35 -12.54 -19.74
C GLY A 305 -7.34 -14.01 -19.32
N THR A 306 -6.14 -14.58 -19.27
CA THR A 306 -5.89 -15.92 -18.71
C THR A 306 -5.21 -15.79 -17.37
N ASP A 307 -5.71 -16.52 -16.37
CA ASP A 307 -5.19 -16.51 -14.99
C ASP A 307 -4.29 -17.71 -14.70
N ILE A 308 -3.17 -17.43 -14.05
CA ILE A 308 -2.33 -18.41 -13.36
C ILE A 308 -2.50 -18.15 -11.86
N THR A 309 -3.17 -19.06 -11.16
CA THR A 309 -3.54 -18.91 -9.75
C THR A 309 -2.60 -19.70 -8.83
N ASN A 310 -2.60 -19.35 -7.54
CA ASN A 310 -1.87 -20.05 -6.47
C ASN A 310 -0.35 -20.14 -6.71
N ILE A 311 0.23 -19.08 -7.29
CA ILE A 311 1.67 -19.01 -7.52
C ILE A 311 2.35 -18.85 -6.17
N SER A 312 3.28 -19.76 -5.85
CA SER A 312 4.14 -19.68 -4.68
C SER A 312 5.42 -18.92 -5.02
N GLY A 313 5.70 -17.88 -4.24
CA GLY A 313 6.86 -17.01 -4.46
C GLY A 313 6.57 -15.83 -5.39
N ASN A 314 7.64 -15.29 -5.96
CA ASN A 314 7.69 -13.95 -6.55
C ASN A 314 8.12 -13.95 -8.03
N THR A 315 8.00 -15.10 -8.70
CA THR A 315 8.29 -15.27 -10.13
C THR A 315 7.38 -16.33 -10.74
N GLN A 316 7.02 -16.14 -12.02
CA GLN A 316 6.19 -17.07 -12.77
C GLN A 316 6.56 -17.04 -14.25
N ALA A 317 6.76 -18.23 -14.84
CA ALA A 317 6.88 -18.40 -16.28
C ALA A 317 5.48 -18.52 -16.92
N ILE A 318 5.23 -17.73 -17.96
CA ILE A 318 4.06 -17.87 -18.85
C ILE A 318 4.48 -18.69 -20.06
N SER A 319 3.65 -19.64 -20.49
CA SER A 319 3.90 -20.48 -21.67
C SER A 319 2.68 -20.54 -22.59
N GLY A 320 2.87 -20.99 -23.83
CA GLY A 320 1.78 -21.10 -24.80
C GLY A 320 1.34 -19.76 -25.40
N LEU A 321 2.17 -18.72 -25.30
CA LEU A 321 1.92 -17.43 -25.94
C LEU A 321 2.03 -17.54 -27.47
N THR A 322 1.37 -16.62 -28.18
CA THR A 322 1.52 -16.52 -29.63
C THR A 322 2.75 -15.69 -29.98
N ALA A 323 3.51 -16.12 -30.98
CA ALA A 323 4.70 -15.40 -31.44
C ALA A 323 4.37 -14.02 -32.02
N ASN A 324 5.32 -13.08 -31.88
CA ASN A 324 5.19 -11.69 -32.34
C ASN A 324 3.88 -11.02 -31.90
N THR A 325 3.45 -11.27 -30.67
CA THR A 325 2.18 -10.78 -30.11
C THR A 325 2.45 -10.02 -28.82
N SER A 326 1.80 -8.86 -28.68
CA SER A 326 1.91 -8.03 -27.47
C SER A 326 0.88 -8.46 -26.42
N TYR A 327 1.28 -8.44 -25.16
CA TYR A 327 0.48 -8.79 -24.00
C TYR A 327 0.66 -7.75 -22.89
N ASP A 328 -0.38 -7.56 -22.11
CA ASP A 328 -0.31 -6.89 -20.81
C ASP A 328 -0.37 -7.95 -19.71
N VAL A 329 0.50 -7.83 -18.70
CA VAL A 329 0.51 -8.69 -17.51
C VAL A 329 0.24 -7.92 -16.24
N TYR A 330 -0.52 -8.55 -15.34
CA TYR A 330 -0.99 -8.02 -14.07
C TYR A 330 -0.76 -9.08 -12.99
N VAL A 331 -0.50 -8.66 -11.75
CA VAL A 331 -0.40 -9.58 -10.61
C VAL A 331 -1.28 -9.06 -9.47
N GLN A 332 -1.87 -9.95 -8.71
CA GLN A 332 -2.66 -9.66 -7.52
C GLN A 332 -2.20 -10.56 -6.38
N GLY A 333 -2.09 -10.01 -5.18
CA GLY A 333 -1.65 -10.72 -3.99
C GLY A 333 -2.82 -11.35 -3.24
N ASN A 334 -2.58 -12.52 -2.63
CA ASN A 334 -3.43 -13.09 -1.60
C ASN A 334 -2.84 -12.78 -0.22
N CYS A 335 -3.48 -11.85 0.45
CA CYS A 335 -3.21 -11.37 1.79
C CYS A 335 -3.99 -12.19 2.82
N ASN A 336 -3.64 -13.47 2.96
CA ASN A 336 -4.25 -14.36 3.97
C ASN A 336 -5.77 -14.52 3.83
N GLY A 337 -6.25 -14.66 2.59
CA GLY A 337 -7.65 -14.86 2.23
C GLY A 337 -8.30 -13.65 1.54
N ASN A 338 -7.71 -12.47 1.67
CA ASN A 338 -8.12 -11.27 0.94
C ASN A 338 -7.28 -11.10 -0.32
N THR A 339 -7.92 -10.81 -1.44
CA THR A 339 -7.22 -10.44 -2.67
C THR A 339 -6.97 -8.94 -2.68
N THR A 340 -5.75 -8.52 -3.00
CA THR A 340 -5.45 -7.10 -3.25
C THR A 340 -6.16 -6.60 -4.51
N GLU A 341 -6.01 -5.36 -4.92
CA GLU A 341 -6.30 -4.99 -6.31
C GLU A 341 -5.22 -5.56 -7.26
N TRP A 342 -5.49 -5.56 -8.57
CA TRP A 342 -4.48 -5.91 -9.57
C TRP A 342 -3.44 -4.79 -9.70
N THR A 343 -2.17 -5.15 -9.93
CA THR A 343 -1.12 -4.18 -10.29
C THR A 343 -1.48 -3.38 -11.55
N LEU A 344 -0.78 -2.27 -11.78
CA LEU A 344 -0.73 -1.70 -13.13
C LEU A 344 -0.18 -2.73 -14.13
N GLY A 345 -0.72 -2.70 -15.35
CA GLY A 345 -0.33 -3.62 -16.41
C GLY A 345 1.07 -3.31 -16.96
N VAL A 346 1.91 -4.34 -17.08
CA VAL A 346 3.20 -4.25 -17.79
C VAL A 346 3.06 -4.85 -19.19
N ASN A 347 3.39 -4.06 -20.21
CA ASN A 347 3.33 -4.50 -21.59
C ASN A 347 4.63 -5.19 -22.03
N PHE A 348 4.52 -6.29 -22.77
CA PHE A 348 5.65 -6.92 -23.45
C PHE A 348 5.22 -7.55 -24.78
N THR A 349 6.17 -7.77 -25.69
CA THR A 349 5.91 -8.43 -26.99
C THR A 349 6.77 -9.68 -27.11
N THR A 350 6.14 -10.83 -27.39
CA THR A 350 6.86 -12.09 -27.65
C THR A 350 7.75 -11.97 -28.88
N LEU A 351 8.82 -12.76 -28.92
CA LEU A 351 9.69 -12.82 -30.10
C LEU A 351 8.94 -13.43 -31.29
N SER A 352 9.37 -13.13 -32.50
CA SER A 352 8.89 -13.84 -33.67
C SER A 352 9.37 -15.30 -33.60
N GLY A 353 8.55 -16.26 -34.00
CA GLY A 353 8.98 -17.67 -34.10
C GLY A 353 10.02 -17.93 -35.20
N ASN A 354 10.46 -16.90 -35.92
CA ASN A 354 11.47 -16.99 -36.95
C ASN A 354 12.86 -16.72 -36.35
N THR A 355 13.71 -17.76 -36.39
CA THR A 355 15.13 -17.65 -36.05
C THR A 355 15.94 -17.42 -37.33
N ILE A 356 16.78 -16.40 -37.32
CA ILE A 356 17.76 -16.13 -38.38
C ILE A 356 19.10 -16.70 -37.93
N TYR A 357 19.65 -17.60 -38.74
CA TYR A 357 20.94 -18.24 -38.45
C TYR A 357 22.09 -17.49 -39.13
N VAL A 358 23.18 -17.28 -38.38
CA VAL A 358 24.42 -16.66 -38.86
C VAL A 358 25.59 -17.58 -38.55
N ASN A 359 26.31 -18.01 -39.58
CA ASN A 359 27.52 -18.81 -39.46
C ASN A 359 28.49 -18.46 -40.59
N HIS A 360 29.63 -17.84 -40.24
CA HIS A 360 30.67 -17.47 -41.21
C HIS A 360 31.24 -18.65 -42.02
N ALA A 361 31.09 -19.88 -41.52
CA ALA A 361 31.52 -21.11 -42.18
C ALA A 361 30.39 -21.84 -42.94
N ALA A 362 29.18 -21.28 -43.00
CA ALA A 362 28.09 -21.86 -43.77
C ALA A 362 28.41 -21.88 -45.27
N VAL A 363 27.95 -22.93 -45.95
CA VAL A 363 28.23 -23.18 -47.38
C VAL A 363 26.95 -23.27 -48.22
N GLY A 364 25.78 -23.12 -47.59
CA GLY A 364 24.47 -23.23 -48.23
C GLY A 364 24.00 -21.93 -48.90
N ALA A 365 22.68 -21.72 -48.91
CA ALA A 365 22.02 -20.67 -49.67
C ALA A 365 22.30 -19.22 -49.18
N ASN A 366 22.88 -19.05 -47.99
CA ASN A 366 23.16 -17.74 -47.39
C ASN A 366 21.90 -16.87 -47.23
N ASP A 367 20.81 -17.47 -46.76
CA ASP A 367 19.50 -16.85 -46.57
C ASP A 367 19.03 -16.81 -45.09
N GLY A 368 19.80 -17.43 -44.19
CA GLY A 368 19.53 -17.41 -42.75
C GLY A 368 18.44 -18.37 -42.29
N SER A 369 17.91 -19.25 -43.16
CA SER A 369 16.77 -20.11 -42.86
C SER A 369 17.11 -21.33 -41.99
N THR A 370 18.35 -21.82 -42.06
CA THR A 370 18.86 -22.96 -41.28
C THR A 370 20.35 -22.75 -40.99
N TRP A 371 20.97 -23.56 -40.11
CA TRP A 371 22.42 -23.52 -39.93
C TRP A 371 23.24 -23.78 -41.21
N ARG A 372 22.74 -24.65 -42.10
CA ARG A 372 23.40 -24.94 -43.38
C ARG A 372 23.31 -23.75 -44.33
N ASP A 373 22.14 -23.12 -44.36
CA ASP A 373 21.79 -22.01 -45.25
C ASP A 373 21.96 -20.64 -44.55
N ALA A 374 22.69 -20.60 -43.43
CA ALA A 374 22.88 -19.44 -42.59
C ALA A 374 23.59 -18.28 -43.32
N TYR A 375 23.31 -17.05 -42.90
CA TYR A 375 24.10 -15.90 -43.37
C TYR A 375 25.55 -16.05 -42.92
N THR A 376 26.48 -15.87 -43.85
CA THR A 376 27.93 -15.89 -43.60
C THR A 376 28.42 -14.57 -42.98
N SER A 377 27.60 -13.51 -43.05
CA SER A 377 27.83 -12.21 -42.41
C SER A 377 26.80 -11.95 -41.32
N LEU A 378 27.27 -11.54 -40.13
CA LEU A 378 26.36 -11.08 -39.06
C LEU A 378 25.62 -9.80 -39.45
N GLU A 379 26.24 -8.94 -40.25
CA GLU A 379 25.60 -7.71 -40.71
C GLU A 379 24.43 -8.00 -41.64
N ASP A 380 24.56 -8.97 -42.54
CA ASP A 380 23.46 -9.39 -43.43
C ASP A 380 22.34 -10.07 -42.63
N GLY A 381 22.69 -10.92 -41.66
CA GLY A 381 21.71 -11.54 -40.76
C GLY A 381 20.94 -10.53 -39.92
N LEU A 382 21.61 -9.48 -39.43
CA LEU A 382 20.97 -8.37 -38.72
C LEU A 382 20.14 -7.49 -39.65
N ALA A 383 20.54 -7.31 -40.90
CA ALA A 383 19.78 -6.56 -41.90
C ALA A 383 18.53 -7.32 -42.37
N ALA A 384 18.56 -8.65 -42.37
CA ALA A 384 17.41 -9.51 -42.66
C ALA A 384 16.41 -9.58 -41.49
N ALA A 385 16.85 -9.23 -40.28
CA ALA A 385 15.98 -9.19 -39.12
C ALA A 385 14.93 -8.08 -39.25
N THR A 386 13.72 -8.40 -38.82
CA THR A 386 12.63 -7.48 -38.49
C THR A 386 12.53 -7.33 -36.98
N SER A 387 11.70 -6.38 -36.49
CA SER A 387 11.49 -6.20 -35.04
C SER A 387 11.09 -7.52 -34.38
N ASN A 388 11.67 -7.80 -33.21
CA ASN A 388 11.43 -9.00 -32.39
C ASN A 388 11.95 -10.33 -32.97
N ASN A 389 12.77 -10.34 -34.03
CA ASN A 389 13.44 -11.58 -34.48
C ASN A 389 14.54 -12.06 -33.52
N MET A 390 14.80 -13.36 -33.56
CA MET A 390 15.95 -14.00 -32.93
C MET A 390 17.04 -14.19 -33.97
N VAL A 391 18.27 -13.78 -33.67
CA VAL A 391 19.45 -14.01 -34.50
C VAL A 391 20.40 -14.92 -33.74
N TRP A 392 20.61 -16.14 -34.23
CA TRP A 392 21.50 -17.14 -33.64
C TRP A 392 22.82 -17.17 -34.39
N VAL A 393 23.91 -16.92 -33.67
CA VAL A 393 25.25 -16.72 -34.24
C VAL A 393 26.17 -17.86 -33.82
N ALA A 394 26.66 -18.64 -34.78
CA ALA A 394 27.64 -19.69 -34.52
C ALA A 394 28.94 -19.11 -33.94
N GLN A 395 29.67 -19.88 -33.15
CA GLN A 395 30.95 -19.49 -32.58
C GLN A 395 31.92 -18.99 -33.68
N GLY A 396 32.65 -17.92 -33.38
CA GLY A 396 33.56 -17.30 -34.33
C GLY A 396 33.81 -15.83 -34.02
N THR A 397 34.61 -15.19 -34.87
CA THR A 397 34.86 -13.75 -34.80
C THR A 397 34.11 -13.06 -35.94
N TYR A 398 33.15 -12.21 -35.58
CA TYR A 398 32.36 -11.42 -36.53
C TYR A 398 32.76 -9.95 -36.40
N ILE A 399 33.13 -9.34 -37.52
CA ILE A 399 33.60 -7.96 -37.57
C ILE A 399 32.60 -7.16 -38.42
N PRO A 400 32.05 -6.04 -37.91
CA PRO A 400 31.13 -5.21 -38.69
C PRO A 400 31.86 -4.65 -39.91
N THR A 401 31.20 -4.61 -41.07
CA THR A 401 31.88 -4.21 -42.30
C THR A 401 32.19 -2.71 -42.32
N THR A 402 33.21 -2.38 -43.11
CA THR A 402 33.88 -1.08 -43.18
C THR A 402 33.12 -0.04 -44.01
N ILE A 403 31.81 0.14 -43.81
CA ILE A 403 31.10 1.27 -44.45
C ILE A 403 31.58 2.61 -43.84
N ASN A 404 32.20 2.58 -42.65
CA ASN A 404 32.90 3.71 -42.08
C ASN A 404 34.40 3.70 -42.49
N PRO A 405 34.93 4.77 -43.12
CA PRO A 405 36.36 4.87 -43.44
C PRO A 405 37.25 4.88 -42.18
N ASN A 406 36.67 5.08 -41.00
CA ASN A 406 37.31 4.81 -39.73
C ASN A 406 36.83 3.47 -39.15
N PRO A 407 37.65 2.40 -39.20
CA PRO A 407 37.28 1.08 -38.68
C PRO A 407 36.99 1.07 -37.17
N ARG A 408 37.45 2.09 -36.43
CA ARG A 408 37.12 2.26 -34.99
C ARG A 408 35.70 2.77 -34.74
N LYS A 409 34.96 3.12 -35.79
CA LYS A 409 33.57 3.59 -35.74
C LYS A 409 32.59 2.62 -36.41
N ALA A 410 33.06 1.46 -36.89
CA ALA A 410 32.19 0.44 -37.45
C ALA A 410 31.43 -0.27 -36.32
N THR A 411 30.11 -0.41 -36.45
CA THR A 411 29.23 -1.00 -35.44
C THR A 411 28.18 -1.87 -36.12
N PHE A 412 27.76 -2.95 -35.47
CA PHE A 412 26.58 -3.70 -35.88
C PHE A 412 25.32 -2.90 -35.57
N ASN A 413 24.39 -2.84 -36.53
CA ASN A 413 23.08 -2.24 -36.31
C ASN A 413 22.11 -3.33 -35.87
N VAL A 414 21.69 -3.31 -34.60
CA VAL A 414 20.69 -4.23 -34.06
C VAL A 414 19.37 -3.48 -33.97
N LEU A 415 18.37 -3.91 -34.74
CA LEU A 415 17.04 -3.30 -34.70
C LEU A 415 16.41 -3.46 -33.30
N THR A 416 15.59 -2.49 -32.92
CA THR A 416 14.89 -2.52 -31.62
C THR A 416 14.02 -3.77 -31.54
N GLY A 417 14.14 -4.49 -30.42
CA GLY A 417 13.43 -5.76 -30.19
C GLY A 417 14.16 -7.01 -30.69
N THR A 418 15.12 -6.89 -31.61
CA THR A 418 15.92 -8.04 -32.08
C THR A 418 16.80 -8.58 -30.95
N LYS A 419 16.77 -9.91 -30.75
CA LYS A 419 17.61 -10.60 -29.77
C LYS A 419 18.71 -11.36 -30.49
N VAL A 420 19.96 -11.10 -30.13
CA VAL A 420 21.13 -11.76 -30.70
C VAL A 420 21.72 -12.71 -29.67
N TYR A 421 21.80 -13.99 -30.03
CA TYR A 421 22.38 -15.06 -29.23
C TYR A 421 23.60 -15.60 -29.96
N GLY A 422 24.69 -15.88 -29.26
CA GLY A 422 25.95 -16.26 -29.89
C GLY A 422 26.70 -17.37 -29.16
N GLY A 423 27.63 -18.01 -29.87
CA GLY A 423 28.49 -19.07 -29.33
C GLY A 423 28.02 -20.49 -29.64
N PHE A 424 27.06 -20.64 -30.54
CA PHE A 424 26.52 -21.94 -30.96
C PHE A 424 27.54 -22.75 -31.79
N PHE A 425 27.48 -24.07 -31.72
CA PHE A 425 28.29 -24.95 -32.56
C PHE A 425 27.86 -24.94 -34.04
N GLY A 426 26.62 -24.50 -34.32
CA GLY A 426 26.08 -24.43 -35.68
C GLY A 426 25.27 -25.67 -36.07
N GLY A 427 24.66 -26.34 -35.09
CA GLY A 427 23.83 -27.53 -35.29
C GLY A 427 22.63 -27.63 -34.34
N GLU A 428 22.41 -26.62 -33.50
CA GLU A 428 21.34 -26.54 -32.53
C GLU A 428 19.98 -26.33 -33.22
N ALA A 429 18.92 -26.94 -32.66
CA ALA A 429 17.54 -26.72 -33.10
C ALA A 429 16.81 -25.82 -32.09
N THR A 430 15.81 -25.10 -32.59
CA THR A 430 14.87 -24.28 -31.81
C THR A 430 14.01 -25.10 -30.86
#